data_AF-A0A528TKP8-F1
#
_entry.id   AF-A0A528TKP8-F1
#
_cell.length_a   1.000
_cell.length_b   1.000
_cell.length_c   1.000
_cell.angle_alpha   90.00
_cell.angle_beta   90.00
_cell.angle_gamma   90.00
#
_symmetry.space_group_name_H-M   'P 1'
#
loop_
_entity.id
_entity.type
_entity.pdbx_description
1 polymer ?
#
loop_
_entity_poly.entity_id
_entity_poly.type
_entity_poly.pdbx_seq_one_letter_code
_entity_poly.pdbx_strand_id
1 'polypeptide(L)'
;DKGATVLVEGSHSAHLYTILSGWAFRYKLLPDGRRQILNYSMPGDLIGLQGSLMGEMQHSVEALSPMLLCVFERDQLHELYRNYPGLAYDNTWMASREERMLDENLLSIGRRSALERTAYLVAFISSRARGAGLNGKRPVQI
;
A
#
# COMPACT_ATOMS: atom_id res chain seq x y z
N ASP A 1 -12.83 -1.87 10.32
CA ASP A 1 -13.54 -3.09 9.84
C ASP A 1 -13.40 -3.28 8.35
N LYS A 2 -13.80 -4.44 7.82
CA LYS A 2 -13.86 -4.69 6.37
C LYS A 2 -14.78 -3.65 5.69
N GLY A 3 -14.35 -3.11 4.56
CA GLY A 3 -15.05 -2.08 3.80
C GLY A 3 -14.88 -0.66 4.35
N ALA A 4 -14.19 -0.49 5.49
CA ALA A 4 -13.91 0.84 6.01
C ALA A 4 -12.83 1.55 5.18
N THR A 5 -13.02 2.84 4.96
CA THR A 5 -12.02 3.69 4.31
C THR A 5 -10.91 4.04 5.30
N VAL A 6 -9.67 3.78 4.90
CA VAL A 6 -8.46 4.12 5.69
C VAL A 6 -7.96 5.52 5.33
N LEU A 7 -7.95 5.84 4.03
CA LEU A 7 -7.58 7.15 3.50
C LEU A 7 -8.46 7.49 2.30
N VAL A 8 -8.73 8.78 2.12
CA VAL A 8 -9.53 9.32 1.02
C VAL A 8 -8.62 10.15 0.12
N GLU A 9 -8.79 10.01 -1.20
CA GLU A 9 -8.18 10.92 -2.19
C GLU A 9 -8.56 12.38 -1.90
N GLY A 10 -7.60 13.29 -2.02
CA GLY A 10 -7.75 14.71 -1.67
C GLY A 10 -7.62 15.02 -0.17
N SER A 11 -7.52 14.00 0.69
CA SER A 11 -7.29 14.23 2.11
C SER A 11 -5.86 14.71 2.37
N HIS A 12 -5.74 15.66 3.30
CA HIS A 12 -4.49 16.13 3.87
C HIS A 12 -4.22 15.41 5.20
N SER A 13 -4.37 14.08 5.21
CA SER A 13 -4.28 13.27 6.42
C SER A 13 -2.98 13.56 7.20
N ALA A 14 -3.13 13.80 8.50
CA ALA A 14 -2.02 13.96 9.43
C ALA A 14 -1.38 12.61 9.84
N HIS A 15 -1.84 11.49 9.27
CA HIS A 15 -1.46 10.15 9.72
C HIS A 15 -0.85 9.28 8.61
N LEU A 16 0.17 8.54 9.03
CA LEU A 16 0.78 7.41 8.35
C LEU A 16 0.34 6.13 9.04
N TYR A 17 0.19 5.06 8.28
CA TYR A 17 -0.21 3.77 8.83
C TYR A 17 0.73 2.66 8.37
N THR A 18 1.15 1.81 9.30
CA THR A 18 1.75 0.51 8.97
C THR A 18 0.69 -0.57 9.14
N ILE A 19 0.52 -1.43 8.14
CA ILE A 19 -0.40 -2.56 8.23
C ILE A 19 0.24 -3.63 9.12
N LEU A 20 -0.39 -3.95 10.24
CA LEU A 20 0.03 -5.03 11.13
C LEU A 20 -0.70 -6.35 10.80
N SER A 21 -1.97 -6.26 10.39
CA SER A 21 -2.75 -7.41 9.93
C SER A 21 -3.84 -6.99 8.95
N GLY A 22 -4.31 -7.96 8.16
CA GLY A 22 -5.37 -7.75 7.18
C GLY A 22 -4.89 -7.25 5.82
N TRP A 23 -5.84 -6.94 4.95
CA TRP A 23 -5.63 -6.53 3.58
C TRP A 23 -6.37 -5.25 3.27
N ALA A 24 -5.78 -4.42 2.43
CA ALA A 24 -6.44 -3.27 1.81
C ALA A 24 -6.19 -3.25 0.31
N PHE A 25 -6.90 -2.39 -0.40
CA PHE A 25 -6.56 -2.03 -1.76
C PHE A 25 -6.56 -0.51 -1.92
N ARG A 26 -5.64 -0.05 -2.77
CA ARG A 26 -5.53 1.32 -3.22
C ARG A 26 -6.39 1.50 -4.48
N TYR A 27 -7.14 2.58 -4.57
CA TYR A 27 -7.94 2.86 -5.77
C TYR A 27 -8.09 4.36 -6.06
N LYS A 28 -8.45 4.64 -7.31
CA LYS A 28 -9.00 5.94 -7.74
C LYS A 28 -10.43 5.77 -8.23
N LEU A 29 -11.21 6.83 -8.08
CA LEU A 29 -12.51 6.97 -8.72
C LEU A 29 -12.39 7.93 -9.89
N LEU A 30 -12.97 7.56 -11.02
CA LEU A 30 -13.17 8.46 -12.15
C LEU A 30 -14.45 9.29 -11.92
N PRO A 31 -14.58 10.47 -12.55
CA PRO A 31 -15.78 11.31 -12.42
C PRO A 31 -17.09 10.59 -12.82
N ASP A 32 -17.00 9.55 -13.66
CA ASP A 32 -18.13 8.72 -14.08
C ASP A 32 -18.46 7.57 -13.10
N GLY A 33 -17.80 7.53 -11.94
CA GLY A 33 -18.02 6.54 -10.89
C GLY A 33 -17.25 5.23 -11.08
N ARG A 34 -16.54 5.04 -12.20
CA ARG A 34 -15.70 3.84 -12.36
C ARG A 34 -14.54 3.84 -11.38
N ARG A 35 -14.28 2.68 -10.79
CA ARG A 35 -13.18 2.47 -9.84
C ARG A 35 -12.03 1.74 -10.50
N GLN A 36 -10.83 2.29 -10.40
CA GLN A 36 -9.59 1.63 -10.79
C GLN A 36 -8.82 1.20 -9.55
N ILE A 37 -8.66 -0.11 -9.35
CA ILE A 37 -7.73 -0.63 -8.34
C ILE A 37 -6.31 -0.43 -8.86
N LEU A 38 -5.46 0.17 -8.03
CA LEU A 38 -4.08 0.51 -8.35
C LEU A 38 -3.10 -0.52 -7.77
N ASN A 39 -3.31 -0.96 -6.54
CA ASN A 39 -2.48 -1.96 -5.88
C ASN A 39 -3.22 -2.58 -4.67
N TYR A 40 -2.70 -3.68 -4.14
CA TYR A 40 -3.13 -4.29 -2.89
C TYR A 40 -2.09 -4.02 -1.80
N SER A 41 -2.55 -3.83 -0.56
CA SER A 41 -1.68 -3.57 0.59
C SER A 41 -1.86 -4.68 1.63
N MET A 42 -0.74 -5.14 2.18
CA MET A 42 -0.61 -6.30 3.07
C MET A 42 0.25 -5.92 4.29
N PRO A 43 0.34 -6.79 5.33
CA PRO A 43 1.19 -6.52 6.48
C PRO A 43 2.64 -6.19 6.10
N GLY A 44 3.18 -5.14 6.73
CA GLY A 44 4.49 -4.58 6.41
C GLY A 44 4.50 -3.51 5.31
N ASP A 45 3.35 -3.15 4.73
CA ASP A 45 3.23 -1.98 3.85
C ASP A 45 2.87 -0.71 4.64
N LEU A 46 3.26 0.44 4.07
CA LEU A 46 2.87 1.77 4.52
C LEU A 46 1.70 2.33 3.71
N ILE A 47 0.75 2.93 4.41
CA ILE A 47 -0.35 3.72 3.85
C ILE A 47 -0.14 5.19 4.26
N GLY A 48 -0.25 6.11 3.31
CA GLY A 48 -0.19 7.56 3.57
C GLY A 48 1.15 8.25 3.32
N LEU A 49 2.22 7.51 2.95
CA LEU A 49 3.56 8.08 2.73
C LEU A 49 3.57 9.18 1.66
N GLN A 50 2.87 8.94 0.54
CA GLN A 50 2.79 9.90 -0.56
C GLN A 50 2.13 11.23 -0.15
N GLY A 51 0.98 11.19 0.54
CA GLY A 51 0.36 12.40 1.07
C GLY A 51 1.19 13.07 2.16
N SER A 52 1.92 12.28 2.96
CA SER A 52 2.80 12.80 4.01
C SER A 52 3.99 13.60 3.45
N LEU A 53 4.53 13.19 2.31
CA LEU A 53 5.64 13.89 1.66
C LEU A 53 5.18 14.98 0.67
N MET A 54 4.02 14.81 0.02
CA MET A 54 3.56 15.69 -1.06
C MET A 54 2.40 16.62 -0.67
N GLY A 55 1.87 16.53 0.55
CA GLY A 55 0.81 17.40 1.06
C GLY A 55 -0.61 16.82 0.93
N GLU A 56 -0.90 16.10 -0.16
CA GLU A 56 -2.23 15.60 -0.47
C GLU A 56 -2.20 14.16 -0.98
N MET A 57 -3.14 13.34 -0.50
CA MET A 57 -3.30 11.96 -0.96
C MET A 57 -3.90 11.88 -2.36
N GLN A 58 -3.19 11.23 -3.27
CA GLN A 58 -3.61 11.10 -4.67
C GLN A 58 -4.34 9.77 -4.93
N HIS A 59 -4.97 9.17 -3.93
CA HIS A 59 -5.75 7.93 -4.05
C HIS A 59 -6.45 7.64 -2.71
N SER A 60 -7.45 6.79 -2.77
CA SER A 60 -8.13 6.25 -1.60
C SER A 60 -7.59 4.85 -1.25
N VAL A 61 -7.76 4.47 0.00
CA VAL A 61 -7.44 3.12 0.52
C VAL A 61 -8.63 2.60 1.30
N GLU A 62 -9.09 1.39 0.97
CA GLU A 62 -10.21 0.73 1.63
C GLU A 62 -9.78 -0.66 2.13
N ALA A 63 -10.26 -1.01 3.33
CA ALA A 63 -9.99 -2.29 3.96
C ALA A 63 -10.74 -3.42 3.22
N LEU A 64 -10.00 -4.41 2.73
CA LEU A 64 -10.56 -5.61 2.09
C LEU A 64 -10.94 -6.70 3.11
N SER A 65 -10.30 -6.69 4.27
CA SER A 65 -10.57 -7.55 5.42
C SER A 65 -10.60 -6.71 6.71
N PRO A 66 -10.94 -7.29 7.89
CA PRO A 66 -10.57 -6.66 9.15
C PRO A 66 -9.05 -6.39 9.17
N MET A 67 -8.64 -5.22 9.64
CA MET A 67 -7.26 -4.77 9.65
C MET A 67 -6.87 -4.26 11.04
N LEU A 68 -5.60 -4.46 11.37
CA LEU A 68 -4.94 -3.79 12.48
C LEU A 68 -3.88 -2.84 11.89
N LEU A 69 -3.94 -1.57 12.26
CA LEU A 69 -3.05 -0.53 11.78
C LEU A 69 -2.26 0.05 12.95
N CYS A 70 -0.96 0.23 12.78
CA CYS A 70 -0.17 1.11 13.63
C CYS A 70 -0.20 2.52 13.05
N VAL A 71 -0.51 3.52 13.86
CA VAL A 71 -0.69 4.91 13.43
C VAL A 71 0.52 5.73 13.85
N PHE A 72 1.03 6.55 12.94
CA PHE A 72 2.11 7.51 13.21
C PHE A 72 1.68 8.90 12.74
N GLU A 73 2.10 9.92 13.48
CA GLU A 73 1.90 11.30 13.07
C GLU A 73 2.86 11.67 11.95
N ARG A 74 2.31 12.26 10.88
CA ARG A 74 3.06 12.73 9.72
C ARG A 74 4.19 13.68 10.12
N ASP A 75 3.93 14.58 11.06
CA ASP A 75 4.88 15.64 11.43
C ASP A 75 6.13 15.06 12.11
N GLN A 76 6.02 13.87 12.69
CA GLN A 76 7.15 13.13 13.27
C GLN A 76 8.01 12.43 12.21
N LEU A 77 7.55 12.32 10.95
CA LEU A 77 8.33 11.67 9.89
C LEU A 77 9.65 12.40 9.65
N HIS A 78 9.66 13.74 9.70
CA HIS A 78 10.88 14.50 9.53
C HIS A 78 11.89 14.24 10.67
N GLU A 79 11.42 14.13 11.91
CA GLU A 79 12.25 13.77 13.06
C GLU A 79 12.76 12.33 12.95
N LEU A 80 11.92 11.40 12.48
CA LEU A 80 12.33 10.02 12.20
C LEU A 80 13.49 9.99 11.22
N TYR A 81 13.40 10.73 10.11
CA TYR A 81 14.46 10.78 9.11
C TYR A 81 15.77 11.35 9.67
N ARG A 82 15.68 12.34 10.57
CA ARG A 82 16.85 12.96 11.20
C ARG A 82 17.51 12.06 12.24
N ASN A 83 16.70 11.43 13.10
CA ASN A 83 17.19 10.76 14.30
C ASN A 83 17.43 9.25 14.09
N TYR A 84 16.80 8.63 13.08
CA TYR A 84 16.85 7.20 12.82
C TYR A 84 17.17 6.91 11.33
N PRO A 85 18.42 7.11 10.88
CA PRO A 85 18.78 6.97 9.47
C PRO A 85 18.54 5.56 8.91
N GLY A 86 18.62 4.51 9.74
CA GLY A 86 18.26 3.15 9.33
C GLY A 86 16.79 3.04 8.92
N LEU A 87 15.87 3.58 9.74
CA LEU A 87 14.45 3.60 9.42
C LEU A 87 14.13 4.51 8.22
N ALA A 88 14.90 5.59 8.05
CA ALA A 88 14.79 6.46 6.87
C ALA A 88 15.14 5.70 5.58
N TYR A 89 16.19 4.87 5.62
CA TYR A 89 16.55 3.99 4.52
C TYR A 89 15.44 2.97 4.26
N ASP A 90 14.89 2.35 5.30
CA ASP A 90 13.79 1.37 5.16
C ASP A 90 12.53 2.00 4.53
N ASN A 91 12.19 3.24 4.90
CA ASN A 91 11.11 3.99 4.26
C ASN A 91 11.36 4.24 2.77
N THR A 92 12.60 4.60 2.43
CA THR A 92 13.01 4.80 1.03
C THR A 92 12.94 3.48 0.25
N TRP A 93 13.42 2.39 0.85
CA TRP A 93 13.32 1.04 0.28
C TRP A 93 11.87 0.64 0.02
N MET A 94 10.95 0.90 0.96
CA MET A 94 9.52 0.65 0.79
C MET A 94 8.92 1.48 -0.35
N ALA A 95 9.29 2.76 -0.47
CA ALA A 95 8.83 3.61 -1.56
C ALA A 95 9.31 3.10 -2.94
N SER A 96 10.60 2.75 -3.06
CA SER A 96 11.15 2.17 -4.30
C SER A 96 10.53 0.81 -4.63
N ARG A 97 10.15 0.03 -3.61
CA ARG A 97 9.41 -1.22 -3.81
C ARG A 97 8.03 -0.96 -4.41
N GLU A 98 7.29 0.03 -3.93
CA GLU A 98 6.00 0.44 -4.50
C GLU A 98 6.15 0.94 -5.95
N GLU A 99 7.18 1.74 -6.24
CA GLU A 99 7.50 2.18 -7.61
C GLU A 99 7.69 0.99 -8.56
N ARG A 100 8.50 0.00 -8.15
CA ARG A 100 8.70 -1.23 -8.93
C ARG A 100 7.40 -2.01 -9.17
N MET A 101 6.47 -2.00 -8.21
CA MET A 101 5.16 -2.63 -8.39
C MET A 101 4.32 -1.86 -9.42
N LEU A 102 4.40 -0.54 -9.43
CA LEU A 102 3.72 0.31 -10.42
C LEU A 102 4.25 0.06 -11.84
N ASP A 103 5.56 -0.11 -12.02
CA ASP A 103 6.17 -0.45 -13.32
C ASP A 103 5.61 -1.76 -13.87
N GLU A 104 5.47 -2.79 -13.03
CA GLU A 104 4.90 -4.08 -13.43
C GLU A 104 3.40 -3.99 -13.75
N ASN A 105 2.66 -3.15 -13.04
CA ASN A 105 1.26 -2.87 -13.36
C ASN A 105 1.16 -2.13 -14.70
N LEU A 106 2.03 -1.18 -14.98
CA LEU A 106 2.08 -0.46 -16.25
C LEU A 106 2.46 -1.38 -17.41
N LEU A 107 3.47 -2.24 -17.23
CA LEU A 107 3.85 -3.28 -18.20
C LEU A 107 2.67 -4.22 -18.47
N SER A 108 1.95 -4.62 -17.42
CA SER A 108 0.75 -5.46 -17.54
C SER A 108 -0.28 -4.79 -18.44
N ILE A 109 -0.58 -3.51 -18.20
CA ILE A 109 -1.56 -2.76 -18.99
C ILE A 109 -1.13 -2.64 -20.45
N GLY A 110 0.15 -2.34 -20.71
CA GLY A 110 0.63 -2.03 -22.05
C GLY A 110 0.97 -3.24 -22.92
N ARG A 111 1.44 -4.35 -22.32
CA ARG A 111 2.12 -5.42 -23.08
C ARG A 111 1.69 -6.85 -22.74
N ARG A 112 0.92 -7.09 -21.68
CA ARG A 112 0.43 -8.44 -21.34
C ARG A 112 -0.99 -8.64 -21.87
N SER A 113 -1.27 -9.81 -22.43
CA SER A 113 -2.61 -10.28 -22.77
C SER A 113 -3.49 -10.44 -21.52
N ALA A 114 -4.81 -10.55 -21.70
CA ALA A 114 -5.73 -10.73 -20.57
C ALA A 114 -5.37 -11.92 -19.68
N LEU A 115 -4.95 -13.04 -20.27
CA LEU A 115 -4.53 -14.24 -19.54
C LEU A 115 -3.23 -13.97 -18.76
N GLU A 116 -2.22 -13.40 -19.40
CA GLU A 116 -0.93 -13.09 -18.76
C GLU A 116 -1.09 -12.09 -17.61
N ARG A 117 -1.93 -11.06 -17.76
CA ARG A 117 -2.23 -10.10 -16.68
C ARG A 117 -2.87 -10.78 -15.49
N THR A 118 -3.82 -11.68 -15.74
CA THR A 118 -4.53 -12.41 -14.68
C THR A 118 -3.58 -13.37 -13.97
N ALA A 119 -2.79 -14.14 -14.72
CA ALA A 119 -1.80 -15.06 -14.18
C ALA A 119 -0.73 -14.31 -13.35
N TYR A 120 -0.23 -13.18 -13.88
CA TYR A 120 0.71 -12.32 -13.17
C TYR A 120 0.13 -11.81 -11.86
N LEU A 121 -1.10 -11.27 -11.88
CA LEU A 121 -1.75 -10.75 -10.68
C LEU A 121 -1.86 -11.81 -9.58
N VAL A 122 -2.33 -13.01 -9.92
CA VAL A 122 -2.46 -14.13 -8.97
C VAL A 122 -1.10 -14.54 -8.42
N ALA A 123 -0.08 -14.69 -9.28
CA ALA A 123 1.27 -15.04 -8.87
C ALA A 123 1.90 -13.97 -7.96
N PHE A 124 1.73 -12.70 -8.32
CA PHE A 124 2.22 -11.55 -7.58
C PHE A 124 1.60 -11.47 -6.19
N ILE A 125 0.26 -11.50 -6.11
CA ILE A 125 -0.46 -11.49 -4.83
C ILE A 125 -0.07 -12.69 -3.97
N SER A 126 0.00 -13.88 -4.55
CA SER A 126 0.41 -15.10 -3.83
C SER A 126 1.82 -14.98 -3.27
N SER A 127 2.77 -14.45 -4.05
CA SER A 127 4.15 -14.24 -3.61
C SER A 127 4.23 -13.26 -2.44
N ARG A 128 3.53 -12.13 -2.54
CA ARG A 128 3.47 -11.12 -1.47
C ARG A 128 2.82 -11.65 -0.21
N ALA A 129 1.69 -12.36 -0.34
CA ALA A 129 1.00 -12.97 0.79
C ALA A 129 1.89 -13.98 1.53
N ARG A 130 2.72 -14.75 0.80
CA ARG A 130 3.71 -15.64 1.43
C ARG A 130 4.78 -14.87 2.19
N GLY A 131 5.31 -13.79 1.61
CA GLY A 131 6.30 -12.93 2.27
C GLY A 131 5.76 -12.27 3.54
N ALA A 132 4.48 -11.87 3.52
CA ALA A 132 3.79 -11.25 4.63
C ALA A 132 3.20 -12.26 5.66
N GLY A 133 3.52 -13.56 5.57
CA GLY A 133 3.03 -14.57 6.51
C GLY A 133 1.53 -14.91 6.42
N LEU A 134 0.83 -14.44 5.38
CA LEU A 134 -0.61 -14.61 5.20
C LEU A 134 -1.02 -15.97 4.58
N ASN A 135 -0.06 -16.89 4.44
CA ASN A 135 -0.26 -18.23 3.88
C ASN A 135 -0.54 -19.32 4.95
N GLY A 136 -0.82 -18.92 6.19
CA GLY A 136 -1.25 -19.81 7.28
C GLY A 136 -0.17 -20.68 7.90
N LYS A 137 1.12 -20.46 7.58
CA LYS A 137 2.22 -21.30 8.08
C LYS A 137 3.17 -20.61 9.07
N ARG A 138 3.15 -19.28 9.19
CA ARG A 138 3.94 -18.52 10.16
C ARG A 138 3.21 -17.24 10.58
N PRO A 139 3.20 -16.87 11.87
CA PRO A 139 2.72 -15.56 12.28
C PRO A 139 3.61 -14.47 11.67
N VAL A 140 2.99 -13.34 11.30
CA VAL A 140 3.70 -12.12 10.88
C VAL A 140 4.61 -11.71 12.03
N GLN A 141 5.93 -11.72 11.81
CA GLN A 141 6.87 -11.12 12.75
C GLN A 141 7.14 -9.70 12.27
N ILE A 142 6.72 -8.74 13.10
CA ILE A 142 6.93 -7.31 12.91
C ILE A 142 8.07 -6.91 13.83
#